data_AF-A0ABC9X913-F1
#
_entry.id   AF-A0ABC9X913-F1
#
_cell.length_a   1.000
_cell.length_b   1.000
_cell.length_c   1.000
_cell.angle_alpha   90.00
_cell.angle_beta   90.00
_cell.angle_gamma   90.00
#
_symmetry.space_group_name_H-M   'P 1'
#
loop_
_entity.id
_entity.type
_entity.pdbx_description
1 polymer ?
#
loop_
_entity_poly.entity_id
_entity_poly.type
_entity_poly.pdbx_seq_one_letter_code
_entity_poly.pdbx_strand_id
1 'polypeptide(L)'
;MDSGIKCTVSKFADDTKLCGVVDTLEGRDAIQRDLDRLERWARANRMKFHKGKRKVLRVGQGNPNHNYRLGGEWIESSPEEKDLGVLINEKLNMSQQCALAAQKANRGLGCIKSSVTIRWREGILPLYSALVRPPCSAASS
;
A
#
# COMPACT_ATOMS: atom_id res chain seq x y z
N MET A 1 17.14 -6.07 12.61
CA MET A 1 15.95 -6.94 12.53
C MET A 1 16.12 -7.99 11.47
N ASP A 2 16.73 -7.64 10.34
CA ASP A 2 16.69 -8.42 9.11
C ASP A 2 17.63 -9.62 9.10
N SER A 3 18.48 -9.75 10.13
CA SER A 3 19.35 -10.91 10.33
C SER A 3 18.53 -12.20 10.51
N GLY A 4 18.50 -13.02 9.46
CA GLY A 4 17.89 -14.35 9.44
C GLY A 4 16.41 -14.39 9.07
N ILE A 5 15.82 -13.29 8.62
CA ILE A 5 14.49 -13.30 8.01
C ILE A 5 14.61 -14.00 6.64
N LYS A 6 13.80 -15.03 6.39
CA LYS A 6 13.82 -15.79 5.13
C LYS A 6 12.89 -15.16 4.09
N CYS A 7 11.87 -14.44 4.56
CA CYS A 7 10.90 -13.73 3.73
C CYS A 7 11.38 -12.33 3.32
N THR A 8 10.82 -11.81 2.23
CA THR A 8 11.06 -10.45 1.78
C THR A 8 10.36 -9.48 2.73
N VAL A 9 11.11 -8.56 3.34
CA VAL A 9 10.58 -7.50 4.19
C VAL A 9 10.69 -6.16 3.48
N SER A 10 9.60 -5.40 3.50
CA SER A 10 9.57 -3.99 3.09
C SER A 10 9.11 -3.14 4.26
N LYS A 11 9.76 -2.00 4.49
CA LYS A 11 9.44 -1.07 5.56
C LYS A 11 9.28 0.34 5.02
N PHE A 12 8.15 0.97 5.35
CA PHE A 12 7.89 2.36 5.03
C PHE A 12 7.23 3.05 6.22
N ALA A 13 7.90 4.03 6.81
CA ALA A 13 7.46 4.68 8.04
C ALA A 13 7.12 3.65 9.15
N ASP A 14 5.88 3.67 9.66
CA ASP A 14 5.35 2.71 10.63
C ASP A 14 4.84 1.39 10.02
N ASP A 15 4.70 1.33 8.70
CA ASP A 15 4.24 0.14 7.99
C ASP A 15 5.40 -0.85 7.75
N THR A 16 5.17 -2.10 8.15
CA THR A 16 6.10 -3.22 7.89
C THR A 16 5.35 -4.32 7.16
N LYS A 17 5.90 -4.77 6.04
CA LYS A 17 5.32 -5.81 5.19
C LYS A 17 6.25 -6.99 5.11
N LEU A 18 5.68 -8.17 5.24
CA LEU A 18 6.37 -9.45 5.11
C LEU A 18 5.70 -10.21 3.96
N CYS A 19 6.50 -10.60 2.97
CA CYS A 19 6.04 -11.35 1.81
C CYS A 19 6.92 -12.58 1.60
N GLY A 20 6.32 -13.71 1.24
CA GLY A 20 7.04 -14.95 0.97
C GLY A 20 6.21 -15.87 0.10
N VAL A 21 6.89 -16.79 -0.58
CA VAL A 21 6.23 -17.87 -1.32
C VAL A 21 5.70 -18.90 -0.32
N VAL A 22 4.43 -19.29 -0.46
CA VAL A 22 3.68 -20.12 0.53
C VAL A 22 3.12 -21.42 -0.05
N ASP A 23 3.56 -21.77 -1.25
CA ASP A 23 3.21 -23.02 -1.94
C ASP A 23 3.60 -24.25 -1.08
N THR A 24 4.78 -24.19 -0.45
CA THR A 24 5.32 -25.22 0.43
C THR A 24 5.01 -24.97 1.91
N LEU A 25 5.03 -26.05 2.72
CA LEU A 25 4.91 -25.96 4.18
C LEU A 25 6.05 -25.12 4.79
N GLU A 26 7.28 -25.30 4.30
CA GLU A 26 8.44 -24.56 4.75
C GLU A 26 8.32 -23.04 4.55
N GLY A 27 7.70 -22.62 3.45
CA GLY A 27 7.42 -21.21 3.16
C GLY A 27 6.44 -20.60 4.16
N ARG A 28 5.38 -21.34 4.51
CA ARG A 28 4.39 -20.92 5.52
C ARG A 28 5.02 -20.82 6.90
N ASP A 29 5.79 -21.84 7.28
CA ASP A 29 6.53 -21.85 8.55
C ASP A 29 7.57 -20.74 8.61
N ALA A 30 8.17 -20.37 7.48
CA ALA A 30 9.09 -19.24 7.40
C ALA A 30 8.39 -17.91 7.69
N ILE A 31 7.23 -17.68 7.08
CA ILE A 31 6.44 -16.47 7.35
C ILE A 31 6.04 -16.41 8.83
N GLN A 32 5.54 -17.50 9.42
CA GLN A 32 5.17 -17.50 10.84
C GLN A 32 6.39 -17.25 11.75
N ARG A 33 7.54 -17.87 11.47
CA ARG A 33 8.79 -17.63 12.21
C ARG A 33 9.25 -16.18 12.14
N ASP A 34 9.11 -15.57 10.97
CA ASP A 34 9.49 -14.17 10.75
C ASP A 34 8.51 -13.21 11.44
N LEU A 35 7.21 -13.52 11.47
CA LEU A 35 6.21 -12.81 12.28
C LEU A 35 6.53 -12.90 13.79
N ASP A 36 6.89 -14.07 14.29
CA ASP A 36 7.25 -14.26 15.71
C ASP A 36 8.52 -13.48 16.08
N ARG A 37 9.47 -13.34 15.14
CA ARG A 37 10.67 -12.49 15.32
C ARG A 37 10.30 -11.01 15.34
N LEU A 38 9.43 -10.60 14.43
CA LEU A 38 8.92 -9.23 14.34
C LEU A 38 8.19 -8.83 15.63
N GLU A 39 7.39 -9.74 16.21
CA GLU A 39 6.74 -9.54 17.50
C GLU A 39 7.76 -9.39 18.64
N ARG A 40 8.75 -10.28 18.73
CA ARG A 40 9.80 -10.22 19.76
C ARG A 40 10.57 -8.91 19.69
N TRP A 41 10.92 -8.46 18.50
CA TRP A 41 11.58 -7.18 18.33
C TRP A 41 10.68 -6.00 18.73
N ALA A 42 9.40 -6.00 18.34
CA ALA A 42 8.49 -4.94 18.74
C ALA A 42 8.39 -4.83 20.26
N ARG A 43 8.27 -5.98 20.95
CA ARG A 43 8.26 -6.05 22.42
C ARG A 43 9.55 -5.50 23.04
N ALA A 44 10.72 -5.86 22.49
CA ALA A 44 12.02 -5.37 22.96
C ALA A 44 12.15 -3.84 22.80
N ASN A 45 11.55 -3.27 21.76
CA ASN A 45 11.55 -1.82 21.50
C ASN A 45 10.34 -1.09 22.13
N ARG A 46 9.56 -1.75 23.00
CA ARG A 46 8.36 -1.20 23.63
C ARG A 46 7.30 -0.72 22.63
N MET A 47 7.26 -1.31 21.44
CA MET A 47 6.28 -1.04 20.40
C MET A 47 5.18 -2.10 20.38
N LYS A 48 3.98 -1.70 19.97
CA LYS A 48 2.82 -2.59 19.84
C LYS A 48 2.19 -2.40 18.48
N PHE A 49 2.04 -3.48 17.73
CA PHE A 49 1.34 -3.42 16.45
C PHE A 49 -0.14 -3.08 16.67
N HIS A 50 -0.73 -2.29 15.78
CA HIS A 50 -2.15 -1.93 15.85
C HIS A 50 -3.02 -3.10 15.36
N LYS A 51 -3.93 -3.62 16.18
CA LYS A 51 -4.69 -4.85 15.88
C LYS A 51 -5.50 -4.73 14.58
N GLY A 52 -6.32 -3.70 14.44
CA GLY A 52 -7.19 -3.52 13.27
C GLY A 52 -6.48 -3.07 11.98
N LYS A 53 -5.15 -2.88 12.01
CA LYS A 53 -4.37 -2.52 10.81
C LYS A 53 -3.58 -3.71 10.25
N ARG A 54 -3.42 -4.80 11.02
CA ARG A 54 -2.69 -5.99 10.56
C ARG A 54 -3.62 -6.79 9.66
N LYS A 55 -3.22 -7.01 8.43
CA LYS A 55 -4.00 -7.81 7.48
C LYS A 55 -3.09 -8.75 6.72
N VAL A 56 -3.62 -9.93 6.41
CA VAL A 56 -3.02 -10.86 5.46
C VAL A 56 -3.69 -10.65 4.12
N LEU A 57 -2.92 -10.17 3.14
CA LEU A 57 -3.32 -10.19 1.73
C LEU A 57 -2.80 -11.46 1.10
N ARG A 58 -3.70 -12.22 0.47
CA ARG A 58 -3.34 -13.42 -0.30
C ARG A 58 -3.12 -13.03 -1.74
N VAL A 59 -2.01 -13.44 -2.34
CA VAL A 59 -1.70 -13.12 -3.73
C VAL A 59 -1.44 -14.42 -4.49
N GLY A 60 -2.07 -14.57 -5.66
CA GLY A 60 -1.87 -15.71 -6.55
C GLY A 60 -2.85 -16.88 -6.35
N GLN A 61 -2.92 -17.76 -7.35
CA GLN A 61 -4.01 -18.72 -7.53
C GLN A 61 -3.81 -20.09 -6.83
N GLY A 62 -2.73 -20.26 -6.06
CA GLY A 62 -2.37 -21.51 -5.38
C GLY A 62 -2.20 -21.38 -3.85
N ASN A 63 -2.73 -20.31 -3.25
CA ASN A 63 -2.55 -20.07 -1.84
C ASN A 63 -3.50 -20.97 -1.00
N PRO A 64 -2.97 -21.82 -0.10
CA PRO A 64 -3.72 -22.77 0.74
C PRO A 64 -4.63 -22.12 1.80
N ASN A 65 -4.74 -20.78 1.86
CA ASN A 65 -5.45 -20.05 2.91
C ASN A 65 -4.91 -20.36 4.33
N HIS A 66 -3.59 -20.32 4.48
CA HIS A 66 -2.98 -20.51 5.80
C HIS A 66 -3.22 -19.27 6.69
N ASN A 67 -3.66 -19.51 7.92
CA ASN A 67 -3.89 -18.47 8.91
C ASN A 67 -2.60 -18.18 9.68
N TYR A 68 -2.26 -16.91 9.82
CA TYR A 68 -1.09 -16.46 10.57
C TYR A 68 -1.48 -15.82 11.89
N ARG A 69 -0.57 -15.89 12.86
CA ARG A 69 -0.76 -15.34 14.21
C ARG A 69 0.30 -14.28 14.49
N LEU A 70 -0.08 -13.18 15.15
CA LEU A 70 0.85 -12.16 15.63
C LEU A 70 0.42 -11.66 17.00
N GLY A 71 1.24 -11.84 18.03
CA GLY A 71 0.86 -11.45 19.40
C GLY A 71 -0.16 -12.36 20.05
N GLY A 72 -0.19 -13.65 19.68
CA GLY A 72 -1.18 -14.61 20.18
C GLY A 72 -2.56 -14.53 19.53
N GLU A 73 -2.80 -13.58 18.63
CA GLU A 73 -4.07 -13.37 17.94
C GLU A 73 -3.95 -13.66 16.44
N TRP A 74 -5.03 -14.21 15.86
CA TRP A 74 -5.13 -14.46 14.43
C TRP A 74 -5.19 -13.14 13.66
N ILE A 75 -4.42 -13.04 12.57
CA ILE A 75 -4.45 -11.88 11.69
C ILE A 75 -5.63 -12.05 10.72
N GLU A 76 -6.44 -11.00 10.56
CA GLU A 76 -7.57 -11.02 9.63
C GLU A 76 -7.08 -11.08 8.18
N SER A 77 -7.71 -11.92 7.36
CA SER A 77 -7.47 -11.94 5.92
C SER A 77 -8.30 -10.86 5.24
N SER A 78 -7.72 -10.13 4.30
CA SER A 78 -8.44 -9.18 3.46
C SER A 78 -8.15 -9.47 1.98
N PRO A 79 -9.16 -9.45 1.09
CA PRO A 79 -8.98 -9.68 -0.33
C PRO A 79 -8.29 -8.50 -1.04
N GLU A 80 -8.30 -7.32 -0.43
CA GLU A 80 -7.73 -6.11 -0.99
C GLU A 80 -7.07 -5.27 0.11
N GLU A 81 -5.92 -4.69 -0.19
CA GLU A 81 -5.22 -3.78 0.71
C GLU A 81 -4.76 -2.54 -0.05
N LYS A 82 -4.93 -1.37 0.56
CA LYS A 82 -4.49 -0.10 -0.04
C LYS A 82 -3.14 0.29 0.54
N ASP A 83 -2.13 0.32 -0.32
CA ASP A 83 -0.76 0.69 0.03
C ASP A 83 -0.34 1.96 -0.69
N LEU A 84 0.03 3.01 0.06
CA LEU A 84 0.50 4.29 -0.51
C LEU A 84 -0.43 4.88 -1.60
N GLY A 85 -1.73 4.56 -1.55
CA GLY A 85 -2.71 4.98 -2.54
C GLY A 85 -3.00 3.97 -3.66
N VAL A 86 -2.19 2.91 -3.78
CA VAL A 86 -2.34 1.81 -4.75
C VAL A 86 -3.15 0.69 -4.11
N LEU A 87 -4.18 0.19 -4.81
CA LEU A 87 -4.98 -0.94 -4.32
C LEU A 87 -4.31 -2.24 -4.77
N ILE A 88 -3.96 -3.13 -3.85
CA ILE A 88 -3.38 -4.44 -4.14
C ILE A 88 -4.46 -5.47 -3.85
N ASN A 89 -4.86 -6.25 -4.86
CA ASN A 89 -5.86 -7.30 -4.72
C ASN A 89 -5.23 -8.68 -4.94
N GLU A 90 -5.99 -9.74 -4.64
CA GLU A 90 -5.48 -11.11 -4.70
C GLU A 90 -4.95 -11.54 -6.09
N LYS A 91 -5.48 -10.91 -7.14
CA LYS A 91 -5.14 -11.20 -8.55
C LYS A 91 -4.07 -10.29 -9.15
N LEU A 92 -3.60 -9.28 -8.41
CA LEU A 92 -2.77 -8.18 -8.93
C LEU A 92 -3.33 -7.57 -10.23
N ASN A 93 -4.65 -7.37 -10.29
CA ASN A 93 -5.30 -6.93 -11.52
C ASN A 93 -4.95 -5.46 -11.85
N MET A 94 -4.00 -5.28 -12.75
CA MET A 94 -3.54 -3.96 -13.22
C MET A 94 -4.66 -3.15 -13.89
N SER A 95 -5.65 -3.80 -14.52
CA SER A 95 -6.75 -3.09 -15.18
C SER A 95 -7.61 -2.27 -14.21
N GLN A 96 -7.81 -2.76 -12.98
CA GLN A 96 -8.52 -2.01 -11.95
C GLN A 96 -7.72 -0.79 -11.48
N GLN A 97 -6.39 -0.89 -11.39
CA GLN A 97 -5.54 0.28 -11.10
C GLN A 97 -5.67 1.32 -12.20
N CYS A 98 -5.60 0.91 -13.46
CA CYS A 98 -5.78 1.80 -14.61
C CYS A 98 -7.16 2.46 -14.59
N ALA A 99 -8.22 1.71 -14.28
CA ALA A 99 -9.57 2.25 -14.17
C ALA A 99 -9.71 3.27 -13.03
N LEU A 100 -9.11 3.00 -11.87
CA LEU A 100 -9.10 3.94 -10.72
C LEU A 100 -8.30 5.21 -11.03
N ALA A 101 -7.14 5.08 -11.68
CA ALA A 101 -6.34 6.21 -12.12
C ALA A 101 -7.10 7.06 -13.14
N ALA A 102 -7.73 6.42 -14.14
CA ALA A 102 -8.58 7.09 -15.12
C ALA A 102 -9.78 7.78 -14.46
N GLN A 103 -10.44 7.14 -13.48
CA GLN A 103 -11.55 7.75 -12.74
C GLN A 103 -11.09 8.99 -11.97
N LYS A 104 -9.93 8.94 -11.31
CA LYS A 104 -9.38 10.08 -10.57
C LYS A 104 -9.02 11.24 -11.51
N ALA A 105 -8.42 10.93 -12.66
CA ALA A 105 -8.15 11.91 -13.72
C ALA A 105 -9.44 12.53 -14.28
N ASN A 106 -10.44 11.71 -14.58
CA ASN A 106 -11.74 12.15 -15.09
C ASN A 106 -12.50 13.03 -14.09
N ARG A 107 -12.40 12.73 -12.78
CA ARG A 107 -12.96 13.60 -11.72
C ARG A 107 -12.25 14.95 -11.70
N GLY A 108 -10.92 14.97 -11.78
CA GLY A 108 -10.14 16.21 -11.88
C GLY A 108 -10.52 17.03 -13.12
N LEU A 109 -10.62 16.39 -14.28
CA LEU A 109 -11.08 17.01 -15.52
C LEU A 109 -12.51 17.56 -15.39
N GLY A 110 -13.41 16.83 -14.73
CA GLY A 110 -14.77 17.27 -14.44
C GLY A 110 -14.80 18.53 -13.58
N CYS A 111 -13.98 18.58 -12.51
CA CYS A 111 -13.83 19.77 -11.66
C CYS A 111 -13.26 20.97 -12.41
N ILE A 112 -12.33 20.73 -13.34
CA ILE A 112 -11.79 21.77 -14.22
C ILE A 112 -12.89 22.26 -15.15
N LYS A 113 -13.62 21.36 -15.83
CA LYS A 113 -14.71 21.71 -16.74
C LYS A 113 -15.84 22.48 -16.04
N SER A 114 -16.22 22.10 -14.83
CA SER A 114 -17.23 22.82 -14.03
C SER A 114 -16.73 24.16 -13.51
N SER A 115 -15.48 24.23 -13.04
CA SER A 115 -14.83 25.50 -12.73
C SER A 115 -14.70 26.38 -13.96
N VAL A 116 -14.51 25.77 -15.13
CA VAL A 116 -14.43 26.45 -16.41
C VAL A 116 -15.80 27.08 -16.72
N THR A 117 -16.89 26.32 -16.62
CA THR A 117 -18.23 26.88 -16.82
C THR A 117 -18.65 27.89 -15.75
N ILE A 118 -18.13 27.82 -14.51
CA ILE A 118 -18.49 28.75 -13.43
C ILE A 118 -17.60 30.03 -13.42
N ARG A 119 -16.33 29.96 -13.84
CA ARG A 119 -15.34 31.06 -13.69
C ARG A 119 -14.79 31.67 -14.99
N TRP A 120 -15.15 31.20 -16.19
CA TRP A 120 -14.63 31.76 -17.47
C TRP A 120 -15.16 33.13 -17.89
N ARG A 121 -15.85 33.87 -17.02
CA ARG A 121 -16.18 35.26 -17.37
C ARG A 121 -15.04 36.25 -17.16
N GLU A 122 -14.00 35.97 -16.37
CA GLU A 122 -12.97 37.01 -16.09
C GLU A 122 -11.51 36.58 -15.74
N GLY A 123 -11.12 35.31 -15.54
CA GLY A 123 -9.91 35.04 -14.71
C GLY A 123 -8.82 34.03 -15.11
N ILE A 124 -8.74 33.50 -16.34
CA ILE A 124 -8.03 32.20 -16.56
C ILE A 124 -6.64 32.24 -17.20
N LEU A 125 -6.20 33.36 -17.76
CA LEU A 125 -4.81 33.49 -18.20
C LEU A 125 -3.78 33.30 -17.06
N PRO A 126 -3.98 33.84 -15.84
CA PRO A 126 -2.98 33.75 -14.77
C PRO A 126 -2.83 32.34 -14.15
N LEU A 127 -3.95 31.61 -14.00
CA LEU A 127 -3.98 30.29 -13.35
C LEU A 127 -3.34 29.20 -14.21
N TYR A 128 -3.51 29.28 -15.53
CA TYR A 128 -2.86 28.36 -16.47
C TYR A 128 -1.33 28.51 -16.43
N SER A 129 -0.81 29.75 -16.38
CA SER A 129 0.63 30.01 -16.27
C SER A 129 1.25 29.50 -14.96
N ALA A 130 0.51 29.51 -13.85
CA ALA A 130 0.99 29.03 -12.54
C ALA A 130 1.01 27.50 -12.42
N LEU A 131 0.10 26.80 -13.11
CA LEU A 131 -0.02 25.33 -13.03
C LEU A 131 0.83 24.59 -14.07
N VAL A 132 1.13 25.21 -15.21
CA VAL A 132 1.91 24.60 -16.30
C VAL A 132 3.41 24.92 -16.19
N ARG A 133 3.79 25.95 -15.41
CA ARG A 133 5.19 26.22 -15.08
C ARG A 133 5.54 25.39 -13.82
N PRO A 134 6.31 24.28 -13.93
CA PRO A 134 6.51 23.35 -12.82
C PRO A 134 7.27 24.01 -11.65
N PRO A 135 7.18 23.47 -10.42
CA PRO A 135 8.11 23.78 -9.34
C PRO A 135 9.48 23.11 -9.62
N CYS A 136 10.11 23.46 -10.74
CA CYS A 136 11.54 23.22 -10.97
C CYS A 136 12.34 24.37 -10.35
N SER A 137 12.33 24.45 -9.03
CA SER A 137 13.34 25.22 -8.28
C SER A 137 13.74 24.55 -6.96
N ALA A 138 13.46 23.25 -6.80
CA ALA A 138 13.97 22.42 -5.70
C ALA A 138 15.02 21.38 -6.17
N ALA A 139 15.67 21.64 -7.30
CA ALA A 139 16.75 20.80 -7.85
C ALA A 139 17.91 21.67 -8.38
N SER A 140 18.33 22.67 -7.60
CA SER A 140 19.65 23.31 -7.75
C SER A 140 20.05 24.00 -6.44
N SER A 141 20.47 23.20 -5.46
CA SER A 141 21.58 23.44 -4.49
C SER A 141 21.66 22.26 -3.54
#